data_AF-A0A2E4PEI4-F1
#
_entry.id   AF-A0A2E4PEI4-F1
#
_cell.length_a   1.000
_cell.length_b   1.000
_cell.length_c   1.000
_cell.angle_alpha   90.00
_cell.angle_beta   90.00
_cell.angle_gamma   90.00
#
_symmetry.space_group_name_H-M   'P 1'
#
loop_
_entity.id
_entity.type
_entity.pdbx_description
1 polymer ?
#
loop_
_entity_poly.entity_id
_entity_poly.type
_entity_poly.pdbx_seq_one_letter_code
_entity_poly.pdbx_strand_id
1 'polypeptide(L)'
;MNTLIKGFLLAVVLTATSCGEKQEIKELGCGVEMSGYEVMDVKALGNTPFTYSEDNRKLALEMADMANKAMGAEDEIKIAFAKIDDKDFAAFLVGPADVAEVEKISCVLVNNDFGGRLPQNRKFLYYTEDHNTLVAAIKNKKQEE
;
A
#
# COMPACT_ATOMS: atom_id res chain seq x y z
N MET A 1 67.15 -16.99 -1.76
CA MET A 1 66.22 -16.31 -2.68
C MET A 1 64.81 -16.58 -2.15
N ASN A 2 64.14 -15.65 -1.43
CA ASN A 2 63.45 -14.44 -1.93
C ASN A 2 62.70 -14.75 -3.25
N THR A 3 61.37 -14.64 -3.39
CA THR A 3 60.46 -13.59 -2.90
C THR A 3 58.99 -14.06 -2.94
N LEU A 4 58.20 -13.50 -2.03
CA LEU A 4 56.75 -13.56 -1.83
C LEU A 4 55.91 -12.82 -2.91
N ILE A 5 54.65 -13.27 -3.06
CA ILE A 5 53.42 -12.54 -3.47
C ILE A 5 53.29 -12.10 -4.95
N LYS A 6 52.22 -12.57 -5.62
CA LYS A 6 51.13 -11.78 -6.25
C LYS A 6 50.28 -12.67 -7.16
N GLY A 7 48.97 -12.74 -6.90
CA GLY A 7 48.03 -13.38 -7.84
C GLY A 7 46.70 -13.84 -7.27
N PHE A 8 46.08 -13.06 -6.39
CA PHE A 8 44.64 -13.12 -6.09
C PHE A 8 43.88 -12.50 -7.29
N LEU A 9 42.60 -12.86 -7.50
CA LEU A 9 41.66 -12.45 -8.58
C LEU A 9 41.83 -13.27 -9.88
N LEU A 10 40.81 -13.95 -10.44
CA LEU A 10 39.42 -13.53 -10.63
C LEU A 10 38.44 -14.68 -10.32
N ALA A 11 37.63 -14.48 -9.28
CA ALA A 11 36.36 -15.17 -9.07
C ALA A 11 35.25 -14.12 -9.00
N VAL A 12 35.00 -13.40 -10.10
CA VAL A 12 33.83 -12.53 -10.34
C VAL A 12 33.82 -12.41 -11.87
N VAL A 13 32.81 -12.82 -12.64
CA VAL A 13 31.48 -12.23 -12.75
C VAL A 13 30.60 -13.26 -13.47
N LEU A 14 29.66 -13.89 -12.76
CA LEU A 14 28.51 -14.57 -13.37
C LEU A 14 27.18 -14.09 -12.77
N THR A 15 27.18 -13.05 -11.94
CA THR A 15 25.96 -12.42 -11.43
C THR A 15 25.63 -11.20 -12.28
N ALA A 16 25.38 -11.43 -13.57
CA ALA A 16 24.87 -10.43 -14.50
C ALA A 16 23.60 -10.95 -15.18
N THR A 17 22.68 -11.58 -14.43
CA THR A 17 21.27 -11.73 -14.79
C THR A 17 20.43 -11.92 -13.52
N SER A 18 20.34 -10.91 -12.66
CA SER A 18 19.15 -10.72 -11.83
C SER A 18 18.63 -9.29 -12.03
N CYS A 19 18.49 -8.90 -13.30
CA CYS A 19 17.46 -7.96 -13.69
C CYS A 19 16.24 -8.81 -14.01
N GLY A 20 15.32 -9.01 -13.06
CA GLY A 20 14.07 -9.70 -13.34
C GLY A 20 13.64 -10.81 -12.39
N GLU A 21 14.12 -10.86 -11.15
CA GLU A 21 13.28 -11.48 -10.11
C GLU A 21 11.99 -10.64 -10.05
N LYS A 22 10.93 -11.15 -10.68
CA LYS A 22 9.57 -10.67 -10.43
C LYS A 22 9.41 -10.73 -8.92
N GLN A 23 9.35 -9.57 -8.29
CA GLN A 23 8.95 -9.44 -6.90
C GLN A 23 7.62 -10.19 -6.81
N GLU A 24 7.64 -11.36 -6.17
CA GLU A 24 6.43 -12.17 -6.03
C GLU A 24 5.42 -11.28 -5.30
N ILE A 25 4.30 -11.00 -5.98
CA ILE A 25 3.20 -10.21 -5.41
C ILE A 25 2.84 -10.91 -4.11
N LYS A 26 3.19 -10.29 -2.97
CA LYS A 26 2.83 -10.87 -1.69
C LYS A 26 1.31 -10.75 -1.57
N GLU A 27 0.65 -11.90 -1.61
CA GLU A 27 -0.73 -11.97 -1.14
C GLU A 27 -0.71 -11.64 0.36
N LEU A 28 -1.08 -10.42 0.70
CA LEU A 28 -1.61 -10.12 2.02
C LEU A 28 -3.01 -10.73 2.03
N GLY A 29 -3.37 -11.52 3.05
CA GLY A 29 -4.47 -12.51 2.98
C GLY A 29 -5.86 -12.02 2.53
N CYS A 30 -6.03 -10.71 2.33
CA CYS A 30 -7.25 -9.99 1.99
C CYS A 30 -7.17 -9.15 0.70
N GLY A 31 -6.02 -9.11 0.01
CA GLY A 31 -5.81 -8.29 -1.18
C GLY A 31 -4.59 -8.74 -1.97
N VAL A 32 -4.11 -7.88 -2.86
CA VAL A 32 -2.86 -8.08 -3.60
C VAL A 32 -2.04 -6.81 -3.63
N GLU A 33 -0.73 -6.96 -3.66
CA GLU A 33 0.19 -5.83 -3.80
C GLU A 33 -0.05 -5.09 -5.13
N MET A 34 0.02 -3.76 -5.09
CA MET A 34 0.00 -2.92 -6.27
C MET A 34 1.37 -2.93 -6.95
N SER A 35 1.38 -2.94 -8.28
CA SER A 35 2.63 -2.70 -9.03
C SER A 35 3.15 -1.28 -8.80
N GLY A 36 4.46 -1.07 -9.02
CA GLY A 36 5.06 0.27 -8.90
C GLY A 36 4.37 1.34 -9.76
N TYR A 37 3.88 0.97 -10.95
CA TYR A 37 3.09 1.87 -11.80
C TYR A 37 1.76 2.25 -11.17
N GLU A 38 1.03 1.28 -10.60
CA GLU A 38 -0.23 1.55 -9.90
C GLU A 38 -0.03 2.43 -8.67
N VAL A 39 1.09 2.27 -7.95
CA VAL A 39 1.46 3.17 -6.84
C VAL A 39 1.68 4.60 -7.34
N MET A 40 2.40 4.77 -8.45
CA MET A 40 2.61 6.09 -9.04
C MET A 40 1.30 6.75 -9.49
N ASP A 41 0.41 5.97 -10.11
CA ASP A 41 -0.89 6.45 -10.55
C ASP A 41 -1.72 6.94 -9.36
N VAL A 42 -1.79 6.16 -8.27
CA VAL A 42 -2.52 6.58 -7.07
C VAL A 42 -1.91 7.81 -6.43
N LYS A 43 -0.57 7.90 -6.34
CA LYS A 43 0.12 9.11 -5.86
C LYS A 43 -0.23 10.34 -6.70
N ALA A 44 -0.33 10.20 -8.03
CA ALA A 44 -0.71 11.29 -8.91
C ALA A 44 -2.15 11.78 -8.65
N LEU A 45 -3.06 10.88 -8.26
CA LEU A 45 -4.42 11.26 -7.86
C LEU A 45 -4.43 12.16 -6.60
N GLY A 46 -3.53 11.91 -5.64
CA GLY A 46 -3.38 12.75 -4.45
C GLY A 46 -2.91 14.18 -4.73
N ASN A 47 -2.25 14.40 -5.88
CA ASN A 47 -1.84 15.72 -6.33
C ASN A 47 -2.94 16.48 -7.09
N THR A 48 -4.10 15.84 -7.33
CA THR A 48 -5.24 16.48 -7.98
C THR A 48 -6.11 17.13 -6.91
N PRO A 49 -6.53 18.40 -7.07
CA PRO A 49 -7.43 19.03 -6.11
C PRO A 49 -8.75 18.26 -6.03
N PHE A 50 -8.98 17.63 -4.88
CA PHE A 50 -10.19 16.86 -4.60
C PHE A 50 -11.08 17.63 -3.64
N THR A 51 -12.29 17.96 -4.08
CA THR A 51 -13.30 18.60 -3.22
C THR A 51 -14.00 17.52 -2.41
N TYR A 52 -13.78 17.53 -1.09
CA TYR A 52 -14.53 16.68 -0.17
C TYR A 52 -15.99 17.12 -0.10
N SER A 53 -16.90 16.28 -0.58
CA SER A 53 -18.30 16.37 -0.17
C SER A 53 -18.43 16.01 1.32
N GLU A 54 -19.54 16.41 1.94
CA GLU A 54 -19.83 16.04 3.33
C GLU A 54 -19.90 14.51 3.50
N ASP A 55 -20.44 13.81 2.49
CA ASP A 55 -20.55 12.35 2.50
C ASP A 55 -19.18 11.67 2.38
N ASN A 56 -18.28 12.21 1.55
CA ASN A 56 -16.90 11.71 1.46
C ASN A 56 -16.15 11.90 2.79
N ARG A 57 -16.42 13.02 3.48
CA ARG A 57 -15.86 13.25 4.82
C ARG A 57 -16.40 12.25 5.84
N LYS A 58 -17.72 11.99 5.85
CA LYS A 58 -18.34 10.97 6.72
C LYS A 58 -17.77 9.59 6.45
N LEU A 59 -17.65 9.19 5.19
CA LEU A 59 -17.05 7.93 4.80
C LEU A 59 -15.60 7.80 5.29
N ALA A 60 -14.78 8.83 5.08
CA ALA A 60 -13.39 8.82 5.56
C ALA A 60 -13.30 8.68 7.08
N LEU A 61 -14.19 9.33 7.84
CA LEU A 61 -14.27 9.19 9.30
C LEU A 61 -14.74 7.79 9.72
N GLU A 62 -15.74 7.22 9.05
CA GLU A 62 -16.22 5.84 9.29
C GLU A 62 -15.11 4.81 9.02
N MET A 63 -14.36 4.99 7.93
CA MET A 63 -13.22 4.15 7.58
C MET A 63 -12.12 4.24 8.64
N ALA A 64 -11.79 5.46 9.09
CA ALA A 64 -10.78 5.67 10.14
C ALA A 64 -11.20 5.06 11.48
N ASP A 65 -12.45 5.27 11.90
CA ASP A 65 -13.01 4.66 13.11
C ASP A 65 -12.98 3.13 13.06
N MET A 66 -13.36 2.54 11.92
CA MET A 66 -13.29 1.10 11.72
C MET A 66 -11.86 0.57 11.78
N ALA A 67 -10.91 1.27 11.17
CA ALA A 67 -9.50 0.92 11.19
C ALA A 67 -8.92 1.00 12.63
N ASN A 68 -9.23 2.05 13.37
CA ASN A 68 -8.79 2.22 14.76
C ASN A 68 -9.37 1.13 15.68
N LYS A 69 -10.67 0.83 15.54
CA LYS A 69 -11.32 -0.28 16.27
C LYS A 69 -10.68 -1.63 15.97
N ALA A 70 -10.25 -1.85 14.72
CA ALA A 70 -9.59 -3.09 14.34
C ALA A 70 -8.23 -3.25 15.05
N MET A 71 -7.48 -2.17 15.25
CA MET A 71 -6.21 -2.22 15.97
C MET A 71 -6.39 -2.35 17.48
N GLY A 72 -7.48 -1.82 18.03
CA GLY A 72 -7.63 -1.67 19.49
C GLY A 72 -6.67 -0.64 20.08
N ALA A 73 -6.07 0.19 19.23
CA ALA A 73 -5.06 1.18 19.58
C ALA A 73 -5.69 2.56 19.85
N GLU A 74 -5.01 3.35 20.67
CA GLU A 74 -5.28 4.80 20.86
C GLU A 74 -4.71 5.65 19.71
N ASP A 75 -3.85 5.06 18.86
CA ASP A 75 -3.23 5.77 17.74
C ASP A 75 -4.24 6.01 16.61
N GLU A 76 -4.32 7.26 16.17
CA GLU A 76 -5.32 7.73 15.22
C GLU A 76 -4.85 7.46 13.79
N ILE A 77 -5.38 6.42 13.13
CA ILE A 77 -5.22 6.28 11.68
C ILE A 77 -5.86 7.49 11.03
N LYS A 78 -5.05 8.17 10.22
CA LYS A 78 -5.49 9.30 9.41
C LYS A 78 -5.66 8.83 7.99
N ILE A 79 -6.83 9.08 7.43
CA ILE A 79 -7.12 8.82 6.03
C ILE A 79 -7.07 10.15 5.29
N ALA A 80 -6.05 10.30 4.45
CA ALA A 80 -5.89 11.45 3.58
C ALA A 80 -6.28 11.08 2.15
N PHE A 81 -7.09 11.93 1.51
CA PHE A 81 -7.55 11.90 0.12
C PHE A 81 -8.01 10.54 -0.42
N ALA A 82 -9.33 10.41 -0.53
CA ALA A 82 -10.03 9.30 -1.14
C ALA A 82 -10.57 9.77 -2.50
N LYS A 83 -9.90 9.47 -3.63
CA LYS A 83 -10.58 9.60 -4.91
C LYS A 83 -11.73 8.58 -4.91
N ILE A 84 -12.94 9.03 -5.18
CA ILE A 84 -14.11 8.16 -5.35
C ILE A 84 -14.79 8.54 -6.66
N ASP A 85 -14.89 7.58 -7.56
CA ASP A 85 -15.76 7.63 -8.73
C ASP A 85 -16.53 6.31 -8.85
N ASP A 86 -17.38 6.19 -9.87
CA ASP A 86 -18.25 5.02 -10.08
C ASP A 86 -17.47 3.70 -10.24
N LYS A 87 -16.18 3.75 -10.56
CA LYS A 87 -15.35 2.58 -10.89
C LYS A 87 -14.23 2.34 -9.90
N ASP A 88 -13.64 3.41 -9.38
CA ASP A 88 -12.38 3.37 -8.64
C ASP A 88 -12.47 4.15 -7.33
N PHE A 89 -11.94 3.52 -6.29
CA PHE A 89 -11.63 4.14 -5.01
C PHE A 89 -10.13 4.09 -4.76
N ALA A 90 -9.53 5.20 -4.35
CA ALA A 90 -8.13 5.24 -3.96
C ALA A 90 -7.90 6.13 -2.75
N ALA A 91 -7.31 5.61 -1.67
CA ALA A 91 -7.03 6.37 -0.45
C ALA A 91 -5.59 6.20 0.06
N PHE A 92 -5.11 7.24 0.73
CA PHE A 92 -3.87 7.20 1.50
C PHE A 92 -4.18 7.04 2.99
N LEU A 93 -3.46 6.14 3.65
CA LEU A 93 -3.58 5.85 5.06
C LEU A 93 -2.26 6.11 5.74
N VAL A 94 -2.34 6.81 6.86
CA VAL A 94 -1.20 7.12 7.72
C VAL A 94 -1.47 6.42 9.02
N GLY A 95 -0.59 5.50 9.39
CA GLY A 95 -0.78 4.61 10.52
C GLY A 95 0.55 4.03 11.01
N PRO A 96 0.49 2.94 11.81
CA PRO A 96 1.66 2.38 12.45
C PRO A 96 2.66 1.81 11.44
N ALA A 97 3.94 1.79 11.84
CA ALA A 97 5.00 1.17 11.05
C ALA A 97 5.01 -0.37 11.14
N ASP A 98 4.20 -0.95 12.03
CA ASP A 98 4.09 -2.39 12.22
C ASP A 98 3.36 -3.04 11.03
N VAL A 99 4.05 -3.97 10.37
CA VAL A 99 3.56 -4.68 9.19
C VAL A 99 2.32 -5.55 9.50
N ALA A 100 2.26 -6.16 10.68
CA ALA A 100 1.13 -6.98 11.09
C ALA A 100 -0.12 -6.12 11.36
N GLU A 101 0.05 -4.92 11.90
CA GLU A 101 -1.05 -3.97 12.06
C GLU A 101 -1.53 -3.43 10.72
N VAL A 102 -0.61 -3.10 9.81
CA VAL A 102 -0.94 -2.70 8.43
C VAL A 102 -1.72 -3.79 7.71
N GLU A 103 -1.33 -5.06 7.81
CA GLU A 103 -2.08 -6.17 7.22
C GLU A 103 -3.50 -6.26 7.81
N LYS A 104 -3.64 -6.15 9.13
CA LYS A 104 -4.94 -6.21 9.82
C LYS A 104 -5.89 -5.10 9.37
N ILE A 105 -5.42 -3.85 9.34
CA ILE A 105 -6.21 -2.70 8.85
C ILE A 105 -6.60 -2.92 7.39
N SER A 106 -5.66 -3.37 6.58
CA SER A 106 -5.86 -3.60 5.16
C SER A 106 -6.97 -4.60 4.91
N CYS A 107 -7.00 -5.68 5.69
CA CYS A 107 -8.04 -6.69 5.56
C CYS A 107 -9.43 -6.20 5.95
N VAL A 108 -9.51 -5.30 6.92
CA VAL A 108 -10.78 -4.70 7.32
C VAL A 108 -11.28 -3.73 6.25
N LEU A 109 -10.43 -2.86 5.73
CA LEU A 109 -10.83 -1.81 4.79
C LEU A 109 -11.08 -2.33 3.38
N VAL A 110 -10.25 -3.27 2.90
CA VAL A 110 -10.37 -3.81 1.53
C VAL A 110 -11.66 -4.60 1.35
N ASN A 111 -12.07 -5.38 2.36
CA ASN A 111 -13.23 -6.26 2.29
C ASN A 111 -14.55 -5.59 2.69
N ASN A 112 -14.52 -4.38 3.27
CA ASN A 112 -15.74 -3.68 3.66
C ASN A 112 -16.22 -2.75 2.53
N ASP A 113 -17.48 -2.86 2.14
CA ASP A 113 -18.09 -2.03 1.08
C ASP A 113 -18.73 -0.74 1.59
N PHE A 114 -18.72 -0.53 2.90
CA PHE A 114 -19.33 0.58 3.62
C PHE A 114 -20.80 0.80 3.24
N GLY A 115 -21.56 -0.30 3.15
CA GLY A 115 -22.97 -0.25 2.77
C GLY A 115 -23.17 0.04 1.28
N GLY A 116 -22.26 -0.48 0.44
CA GLY A 116 -22.29 -0.28 -1.02
C GLY A 116 -21.82 1.10 -1.50
N ARG A 117 -21.19 1.89 -0.62
CA ARG A 117 -20.69 3.24 -0.94
C ARG A 117 -19.33 3.22 -1.66
N LEU A 118 -18.64 2.09 -1.61
CA LEU A 118 -17.36 1.91 -2.31
C LEU A 118 -17.53 1.11 -3.60
N PRO A 119 -16.92 1.56 -4.72
CA PRO A 119 -16.86 0.78 -5.95
C PRO A 119 -16.08 -0.52 -5.73
N GLN A 120 -16.15 -1.41 -6.73
CA GLN A 120 -15.45 -2.69 -6.66
C GLN A 120 -13.94 -2.52 -6.66
N ASN A 121 -13.35 -1.62 -7.45
CA ASN A 121 -11.89 -1.46 -7.46
C ASN A 121 -11.45 -0.50 -6.35
N ARG A 122 -10.62 -1.00 -5.44
CA ARG A 122 -10.18 -0.28 -4.24
C ARG A 122 -8.67 -0.35 -4.13
N LYS A 123 -8.03 0.79 -3.97
CA LYS A 123 -6.57 0.94 -3.85
C LYS A 123 -6.23 1.72 -2.58
N PHE A 124 -5.29 1.21 -1.82
CA PHE A 124 -4.88 1.78 -0.54
C PHE A 124 -3.37 1.88 -0.47
N LEU A 125 -2.86 3.07 -0.18
CA LEU A 125 -1.44 3.31 0.07
C LEU A 125 -1.24 3.61 1.55
N TYR A 126 -0.46 2.77 2.23
CA TYR A 126 -0.17 2.88 3.66
C TYR A 126 1.20 3.50 3.87
N TYR A 127 1.25 4.57 4.65
CA TYR A 127 2.47 5.23 5.09
C TYR A 127 2.61 5.17 6.61
N THR A 128 3.85 5.26 7.07
CA THR A 128 4.13 5.62 8.47
C THR A 128 3.78 7.09 8.71
N GLU A 129 3.90 7.56 9.96
CA GLU A 129 3.81 8.99 10.28
C GLU A 129 4.79 9.86 9.47
N ASP A 130 5.94 9.32 9.07
CA ASP A 130 6.70 9.89 7.96
C ASP A 130 6.02 9.51 6.64
N HIS A 131 5.24 10.46 6.10
CA HIS A 131 4.49 10.33 4.85
C HIS A 131 5.35 9.98 3.62
N ASN A 132 6.69 10.00 3.73
CA ASN A 132 7.58 9.55 2.66
C ASN A 132 7.86 8.04 2.67
N THR A 133 7.53 7.36 3.77
CA THR A 133 7.80 5.93 3.95
C THR A 133 6.56 5.12 3.62
N LEU A 134 6.50 4.63 2.38
CA LEU A 134 5.46 3.68 1.95
C LEU A 134 5.70 2.33 2.62
N VAL A 135 4.73 1.90 3.43
CA VAL A 135 4.75 0.62 4.15
C VAL A 135 4.11 -0.49 3.32
N ALA A 136 2.96 -0.20 2.71
CA ALA A 136 2.24 -1.15 1.88
C ALA A 136 1.39 -0.46 0.81
N ALA A 137 1.14 -1.17 -0.28
CA ALA A 137 0.35 -0.71 -1.40
C ALA A 137 -0.57 -1.84 -1.83
N ILE A 138 -1.86 -1.75 -1.48
CA ILE A 138 -2.77 -2.89 -1.55
C ILE A 138 -3.98 -2.53 -2.39
N LYS A 139 -4.38 -3.46 -3.26
CA LYS A 139 -5.65 -3.42 -3.98
C LYS A 139 -6.48 -4.66 -3.66
N ASN A 140 -7.80 -4.56 -3.77
CA ASN A 140 -8.66 -5.73 -3.64
C ASN A 140 -8.39 -6.74 -4.77
N LYS A 141 -8.61 -8.03 -4.51
CA LYS A 141 -8.59 -9.05 -5.57
C LYS A 141 -9.70 -8.71 -6.56
N LYS A 142 -9.40 -8.71 -7.86
CA LYS A 142 -10.45 -8.65 -8.89
C LYS A 142 -11.39 -9.82 -8.63
N GLN A 143 -12.68 -9.55 -8.48
CA GLN A 143 -13.67 -10.60 -8.61
C GLN A 143 -13.64 -11.01 -10.09
N GLU A 144 -13.28 -12.26 -10.38
CA GLU A 144 -13.50 -12.83 -11.70
C GLU A 144 -15.02 -12.86 -11.89
N GLU A 145 -15.53 -12.08 -12.86
CA GLU A 145 -16.92 -12.12 -13.30
C GLU A 145 -17.24 -13.44 -14.02
#